data_AF-A0A6J1AF78-F1
#
_entry.id   AF-A0A6J1AF78-F1
#
_cell.length_a   1.000
_cell.length_b   1.000
_cell.length_c   1.000
_cell.angle_alpha   90.00
_cell.angle_beta   90.00
_cell.angle_gamma   90.00
#
_symmetry.space_group_name_H-M   'P 1'
#
loop_
_entity.id
_entity.type
_entity.pdbx_description
1 polymer ?
#
loop_
_entity_poly.entity_id
_entity_poly.type
_entity_poly.pdbx_seq_one_letter_code
_entity_poly.pdbx_strand_id
1 'polypeptide(L)'
;MVGSRSWIGGLFNRSSNKRNERFLDYPLTPIQEQRLQKLQERLQTPFDETHPNHQEALKALWHIAFPNVALKGLISEQWKEMGWQGPNPSTDFRGCGFISLENLLFFGRTYPASFRRLLFKQDGKRATWEYPFAVAGINVSFMLIQMLDLYSAKPKNLPGFNFLKLLGEDENAFDVLYCIAFEMMDAQWLAMHASYMEFNEVLQATRTQLQRELSLDDVHRIQDLPAYNLLYQ
;
A
#
# COMPACT_ATOMS: atom_id res chain seq x y z
N MET A 1 39.33 41.43 -26.04
CA MET A 1 38.22 41.89 -25.19
C MET A 1 36.91 41.49 -25.87
N VAL A 2 36.33 40.35 -25.48
CA VAL A 2 34.99 39.94 -25.92
C VAL A 2 34.21 39.66 -24.65
N GLY A 3 33.25 40.54 -24.36
CA GLY A 3 32.46 40.54 -23.14
C GLY A 3 31.31 39.53 -23.20
N SER A 4 31.12 38.86 -22.07
CA SER A 4 30.01 37.97 -21.74
C SER A 4 28.64 38.65 -21.87
N ARG A 5 27.64 37.92 -22.38
CA ARG A 5 26.22 38.21 -22.14
C ARG A 5 25.49 36.92 -21.77
N SER A 6 25.34 36.74 -20.47
CA SER A 6 24.46 35.76 -19.83
C SER A 6 23.00 36.24 -19.93
N TRP A 7 22.08 35.39 -20.38
CA TRP A 7 20.63 35.65 -20.36
C TRP A 7 19.89 34.57 -19.58
N ILE A 8 19.55 34.94 -18.35
CA ILE A 8 18.29 34.75 -17.61
C ILE A 8 17.39 33.59 -18.08
N GLY A 9 17.31 32.55 -17.25
CA GLY A 9 16.32 31.47 -17.36
C GLY A 9 16.03 30.86 -15.99
N GLY A 10 15.48 31.66 -15.07
CA GLY A 10 15.18 31.19 -13.71
C GLY A 10 13.93 31.83 -13.12
N LEU A 11 12.73 31.37 -13.53
CA LEU A 11 11.47 31.81 -12.91
C LEU A 11 10.33 30.77 -12.86
N PHE A 12 10.62 29.46 -12.85
CA PHE A 12 9.59 28.44 -12.60
C PHE A 12 10.02 27.39 -11.57
N ASN A 13 10.22 27.81 -10.32
CA ASN A 13 10.21 26.84 -9.21
C ASN A 13 9.71 27.39 -7.85
N ARG A 14 9.30 28.66 -7.79
CA ARG A 14 8.94 29.30 -6.50
C ARG A 14 7.46 29.20 -6.12
N SER A 15 6.58 28.85 -7.06
CA SER A 15 5.12 28.79 -6.82
C SER A 15 4.66 27.43 -6.27
N SER A 16 5.33 26.33 -6.67
CA SER A 16 5.02 24.98 -6.17
C SER A 16 5.31 24.84 -4.66
N ASN A 17 6.41 25.43 -4.17
CA ASN A 17 6.73 25.41 -2.73
C ASN A 17 5.71 26.17 -1.88
N LYS A 18 5.17 27.30 -2.36
CA LYS A 18 4.17 28.07 -1.60
C LYS A 18 2.82 27.36 -1.49
N ARG A 19 2.42 26.54 -2.48
CA ARG A 19 1.24 25.67 -2.35
C ARG A 19 1.50 24.52 -1.36
N ASN A 20 2.71 23.96 -1.36
CA ASN A 20 3.11 22.88 -0.46
C ASN A 20 3.23 23.30 1.01
N GLU A 21 3.38 24.58 1.35
CA GLU A 21 3.42 24.96 2.77
C GLU A 21 2.02 25.23 3.36
N ARG A 22 1.04 25.61 2.53
CA ARG A 22 -0.31 25.99 2.99
C ARG A 22 -1.13 24.85 3.57
N PHE A 23 -0.83 23.59 3.24
CA PHE A 23 -1.59 22.46 3.76
C PHE A 23 -1.20 22.09 5.20
N LEU A 24 -0.01 22.49 5.66
CA LEU A 24 0.46 22.23 7.02
C LEU A 24 -0.45 22.90 8.05
N ASP A 25 -0.93 24.11 7.73
CA ASP A 25 -1.79 24.92 8.58
C ASP A 25 -3.30 24.62 8.43
N TYR A 26 -3.69 23.76 7.50
CA TYR A 26 -5.11 23.44 7.28
C TYR A 26 -5.65 22.59 8.44
N PRO A 27 -6.67 23.03 9.19
CA PRO A 27 -7.24 22.23 10.28
C PRO A 27 -7.95 20.99 9.73
N LEU A 28 -7.80 19.86 10.42
CA LEU A 28 -8.56 18.67 10.07
C LEU A 28 -10.02 18.87 10.48
N THR A 29 -10.94 18.33 9.68
CA THR A 29 -12.34 18.25 10.11
C THR A 29 -12.49 17.17 11.20
N PRO A 30 -13.51 17.24 12.07
CA PRO A 30 -13.70 16.25 13.13
C PRO A 30 -13.75 14.80 12.62
N ILE A 31 -14.34 14.57 11.44
CA ILE A 31 -14.40 13.23 10.84
C ILE A 31 -13.02 12.76 10.36
N GLN A 32 -12.19 13.65 9.83
CA GLN A 32 -10.82 13.33 9.42
C GLN A 32 -9.95 12.99 10.63
N GLU A 33 -10.07 13.75 11.72
CA GLU A 33 -9.35 13.48 12.96
C GLU A 33 -9.74 12.11 13.54
N GLN A 34 -11.04 11.85 13.66
CA GLN A 34 -11.55 10.59 14.18
C GLN A 34 -11.08 9.39 13.35
N ARG A 35 -11.16 9.49 12.01
CA ARG A 35 -10.76 8.39 11.12
C ARG A 35 -9.25 8.20 11.07
N LEU A 36 -8.47 9.28 11.10
CA LEU A 36 -7.01 9.22 11.21
C LEU A 36 -6.61 8.54 12.52
N GLN A 37 -7.22 8.92 13.64
CA GLN A 37 -6.97 8.30 14.93
C GLN A 37 -7.28 6.79 14.90
N LYS A 38 -8.46 6.39 14.41
CA LYS A 38 -8.84 4.97 14.29
C LYS A 38 -7.84 4.19 13.42
N LEU A 39 -7.37 4.78 12.32
CA LEU A 39 -6.33 4.18 11.49
C LEU A 39 -5.02 4.04 12.26
N GLN A 40 -4.59 5.07 12.99
CA GLN A 40 -3.36 5.06 13.79
C GLN A 40 -3.40 4.03 14.93
N GLU A 41 -4.54 3.83 15.56
CA GLU A 41 -4.74 2.76 16.56
C GLU A 41 -4.52 1.37 15.94
N ARG A 42 -5.02 1.13 14.72
CA ARG A 42 -4.73 -0.10 13.96
C ARG A 42 -3.24 -0.24 13.64
N LEU A 43 -2.57 0.84 13.24
CA LEU A 43 -1.13 0.86 12.94
C LEU A 43 -0.26 0.52 14.16
N GLN A 44 -0.71 0.86 15.37
CA GLN A 44 0.01 0.60 16.62
C GLN A 44 -0.21 -0.81 17.16
N THR A 45 -1.10 -1.60 16.56
CA THR A 45 -1.41 -2.95 17.03
C THR A 45 -0.38 -3.95 16.47
N PRO A 46 0.55 -4.49 17.28
CA PRO A 46 1.45 -5.53 16.84
C PRO A 46 0.68 -6.82 16.57
N PHE A 47 1.19 -7.65 15.65
CA PHE A 47 0.69 -9.01 15.54
C PHE A 47 1.12 -9.81 16.78
N ASP A 48 0.14 -10.44 17.42
CA ASP A 48 0.34 -11.32 18.57
C ASP A 48 -0.12 -12.73 18.21
N GLU A 49 0.83 -13.67 18.18
CA GLU A 49 0.58 -15.07 17.80
C GLU A 49 -0.22 -15.86 18.85
N THR A 50 -0.36 -15.33 20.07
CA THR A 50 -1.17 -15.93 21.14
C THR A 50 -2.59 -15.36 21.19
N HIS A 51 -2.83 -14.23 20.52
CA HIS A 51 -4.12 -13.55 20.54
C HIS A 51 -5.15 -14.28 19.64
N PRO A 52 -6.29 -14.76 20.19
CA PRO A 52 -7.25 -15.58 19.43
C PRO A 52 -7.75 -14.91 18.14
N ASN A 53 -8.09 -13.62 18.18
CA ASN A 53 -8.59 -12.94 16.97
C ASN A 53 -7.53 -12.79 15.88
N HIS A 54 -6.24 -12.70 16.23
CA HIS A 54 -5.17 -12.62 15.24
C HIS A 54 -4.94 -13.98 14.58
N GLN A 55 -5.02 -15.06 15.37
CA GLN A 55 -4.99 -16.42 14.84
C GLN A 55 -6.19 -16.68 13.90
N GLU A 56 -7.39 -16.27 14.29
CA GLU A 56 -8.58 -16.42 13.45
C GLU A 56 -8.50 -15.59 12.16
N ALA A 57 -7.96 -14.37 12.24
CA ALA A 57 -7.69 -13.55 11.06
C ALA A 57 -6.72 -14.27 10.09
N LEU A 58 -5.65 -14.88 10.61
CA LEU A 58 -4.68 -15.61 9.81
C LEU A 58 -5.30 -16.87 9.17
N LYS A 59 -6.11 -17.62 9.92
CA LYS A 59 -6.88 -18.77 9.38
C LYS A 59 -7.86 -18.34 8.30
N ALA A 60 -8.56 -17.23 8.51
CA ALA A 60 -9.50 -16.68 7.52
C ALA A 60 -8.77 -16.28 6.24
N LEU A 61 -7.57 -15.70 6.34
CA LEU A 61 -6.75 -15.35 5.18
C LEU A 61 -6.36 -16.61 4.40
N TRP A 62 -5.95 -17.68 5.08
CA TRP A 62 -5.66 -18.97 4.44
C TRP A 62 -6.89 -19.51 3.69
N HIS A 63 -8.06 -19.50 4.32
CA HIS A 63 -9.29 -19.98 3.69
C HIS A 63 -9.69 -19.17 2.45
N ILE A 64 -9.45 -17.86 2.45
CA ILE A 64 -9.66 -17.02 1.27
C ILE A 64 -8.69 -17.37 0.15
N ALA A 65 -7.40 -17.56 0.47
CA ALA A 65 -6.36 -17.90 -0.50
C ALA A 65 -6.55 -19.31 -1.09
N PHE A 66 -6.85 -20.29 -0.25
CA PHE A 66 -6.93 -21.70 -0.61
C PHE A 66 -8.20 -22.35 -0.03
N PRO A 67 -9.40 -22.03 -0.55
CA PRO A 67 -10.68 -22.45 0.03
C PRO A 67 -10.86 -23.97 0.16
N ASN A 68 -10.17 -24.73 -0.70
CA ASN A 68 -10.26 -26.19 -0.74
C ASN A 68 -9.06 -26.90 -0.09
N VAL A 69 -8.18 -26.17 0.60
CA VAL A 69 -6.98 -26.73 1.26
C VAL A 69 -7.07 -26.48 2.75
N ALA A 70 -7.25 -27.56 3.53
CA ALA A 70 -7.26 -27.45 4.99
C ALA A 70 -5.89 -26.97 5.51
N LEU A 71 -5.92 -25.97 6.39
CA LEU A 71 -4.74 -25.50 7.10
C LEU A 71 -4.34 -26.54 8.16
N LYS A 72 -3.13 -27.07 8.07
CA LYS A 72 -2.60 -28.08 9.01
C LYS A 72 -2.22 -27.48 10.37
N GLY A 73 -1.86 -26.20 10.40
CA GLY A 73 -1.50 -25.49 11.61
C GLY A 73 -1.05 -24.06 11.33
N LEU A 74 -1.06 -23.23 12.38
CA LEU A 74 -0.58 -21.84 12.31
C LEU A 74 0.93 -21.76 12.04
N ILE A 75 1.67 -22.84 12.33
CA ILE A 75 3.06 -23.03 11.92
C ILE A 75 3.11 -24.27 11.03
N SER A 76 3.35 -24.09 9.73
CA SER A 76 3.46 -25.18 8.76
C SER A 76 4.10 -24.72 7.46
N GLU A 77 4.70 -25.65 6.71
CA GLU A 77 5.30 -25.35 5.40
C GLU A 77 4.30 -24.83 4.35
N GLN A 78 3.00 -25.06 4.56
CA GLN A 78 1.94 -24.59 3.65
C GLN A 78 1.96 -23.07 3.47
N TRP A 79 2.37 -22.32 4.49
CA TRP A 79 2.45 -20.86 4.39
C TRP A 79 3.42 -20.40 3.30
N LYS A 80 4.47 -21.16 2.99
CA LYS A 80 5.36 -20.78 1.87
C LYS A 80 4.63 -20.79 0.52
N GLU A 81 3.56 -21.57 0.36
CA GLU A 81 2.72 -21.59 -0.85
C GLU A 81 2.00 -20.25 -1.08
N MET A 82 1.69 -19.51 -0.01
CA MET A 82 1.11 -18.16 -0.10
C MET A 82 2.18 -17.05 -0.24
N GLY A 83 3.46 -17.42 -0.25
CA GLY A 83 4.58 -16.47 -0.27
C GLY A 83 4.88 -15.81 1.08
N TRP A 84 4.68 -16.53 2.19
CA TRP A 84 5.28 -16.15 3.49
C TRP A 84 6.77 -16.51 3.51
N GLN A 85 7.61 -15.76 4.23
CA GLN A 85 9.07 -16.00 4.25
C GLN A 85 9.45 -17.36 4.84
N GLY A 86 8.64 -17.87 5.78
CA GLY A 86 8.87 -19.13 6.46
C GLY A 86 7.58 -19.85 6.84
N PRO A 87 7.69 -20.97 7.59
CA PRO A 87 6.53 -21.73 8.02
C PRO A 87 5.71 -21.05 9.13
N ASN A 88 6.20 -19.96 9.73
CA ASN A 88 5.49 -19.20 10.75
C ASN A 88 5.24 -17.75 10.26
N PRO A 89 4.04 -17.42 9.78
CA PRO A 89 3.68 -16.06 9.33
C PRO A 89 3.90 -14.97 10.37
N SER A 90 3.84 -15.30 11.68
CA SER A 90 4.07 -14.36 12.76
C SER A 90 5.40 -13.61 12.64
N THR A 91 6.41 -14.24 12.02
CA THR A 91 7.74 -13.62 11.87
C THR A 91 7.78 -12.49 10.87
N ASP A 92 6.91 -12.49 9.87
CA ASP A 92 6.87 -11.52 8.78
C ASP A 92 6.20 -10.20 9.23
N PHE A 93 5.29 -10.26 10.21
CA PHE A 93 4.56 -9.07 10.67
C PHE A 93 5.37 -8.12 11.56
N ARG A 94 6.60 -8.46 11.94
CA ARG A 94 7.42 -7.67 12.88
C ARG A 94 7.62 -6.21 12.44
N GLY A 95 7.68 -5.96 11.13
CA GLY A 95 7.93 -4.62 10.58
C GLY A 95 6.68 -3.76 10.37
N CYS A 96 5.49 -4.36 10.22
CA CYS A 96 4.27 -3.64 9.84
C CYS A 96 3.08 -3.85 10.79
N GLY A 97 3.14 -4.85 11.67
CA GLY A 97 2.07 -5.15 12.63
C GLY A 97 0.84 -5.81 12.02
N PHE A 98 -0.22 -5.90 12.83
CA PHE A 98 -1.45 -6.61 12.51
C PHE A 98 -2.21 -6.01 11.31
N ILE A 99 -2.09 -4.70 11.07
CA ILE A 99 -2.78 -4.02 9.96
C ILE A 99 -2.45 -4.64 8.59
N SER A 100 -1.23 -5.14 8.39
CA SER A 100 -0.86 -5.76 7.11
C SER A 100 -1.61 -7.07 6.84
N LEU A 101 -1.99 -7.80 7.90
CA LEU A 101 -2.89 -8.95 7.80
C LEU A 101 -4.33 -8.49 7.54
N GLU A 102 -4.79 -7.42 8.20
CA GLU A 102 -6.10 -6.83 7.92
C GLU A 102 -6.22 -6.38 6.46
N ASN A 103 -5.18 -5.76 5.90
CA ASN A 103 -5.12 -5.32 4.52
C ASN A 103 -5.21 -6.49 3.53
N LEU A 104 -4.45 -7.57 3.76
CA LEU A 104 -4.56 -8.80 2.96
C LEU A 104 -5.97 -9.42 3.01
N LEU A 105 -6.57 -9.46 4.20
CA LEU A 105 -7.94 -9.94 4.39
C LEU A 105 -8.96 -9.06 3.68
N PHE A 106 -8.83 -7.74 3.80
CA PHE A 106 -9.70 -6.79 3.13
C PHE A 106 -9.61 -6.98 1.62
N PHE A 107 -8.40 -7.15 1.09
CA PHE A 107 -8.17 -7.36 -0.33
C PHE A 107 -8.87 -8.63 -0.83
N GLY A 108 -8.63 -9.76 -0.16
CA GLY A 108 -9.21 -11.04 -0.55
C GLY A 108 -10.73 -11.12 -0.37
N ARG A 109 -11.32 -10.37 0.57
CA ARG A 109 -12.78 -10.30 0.77
C ARG A 109 -13.47 -9.35 -0.22
N THR A 110 -12.85 -8.22 -0.51
CA THR A 110 -13.47 -7.13 -1.27
C THR A 110 -13.25 -7.28 -2.78
N TYR A 111 -12.05 -7.71 -3.18
CA TYR A 111 -11.66 -7.86 -4.58
C TYR A 111 -11.12 -9.28 -4.84
N PRO A 112 -11.95 -10.34 -4.65
CA PRO A 112 -11.49 -11.74 -4.67
C PRO A 112 -10.89 -12.17 -6.02
N ALA A 113 -11.39 -11.64 -7.14
CA ALA A 113 -10.84 -11.94 -8.46
C ALA A 113 -9.40 -11.43 -8.61
N SER A 114 -9.20 -10.15 -8.29
CA SER A 114 -7.91 -9.47 -8.33
C SER A 114 -6.90 -10.06 -7.32
N PHE A 115 -7.34 -10.34 -6.08
CA PHE A 115 -6.53 -11.05 -5.08
C PHE A 115 -6.03 -12.41 -5.60
N ARG A 116 -6.91 -13.22 -6.21
CA ARG A 116 -6.53 -14.54 -6.76
C ARG A 116 -5.58 -14.40 -7.95
N ARG A 117 -5.82 -13.42 -8.82
CA ARG A 117 -4.98 -13.14 -9.99
C ARG A 117 -3.53 -12.86 -9.58
N LEU A 118 -3.34 -12.01 -8.57
CA LEU A 118 -2.02 -11.70 -8.01
C LEU A 118 -1.43 -12.87 -7.22
N LEU A 119 -2.22 -13.58 -6.41
CA LEU A 119 -1.75 -14.73 -5.65
C LEU A 119 -1.18 -15.82 -6.58
N PHE A 120 -1.90 -16.14 -7.65
CA PHE A 120 -1.52 -17.19 -8.60
C PHE A 120 -0.72 -16.70 -9.81
N LYS A 121 -0.35 -15.41 -9.85
CA LYS A 121 0.51 -14.83 -10.90
C LYS A 121 -0.04 -15.09 -12.30
N GLN A 122 -1.35 -14.91 -12.49
CA GLN A 122 -2.07 -15.43 -13.66
C GLN A 122 -1.71 -14.72 -14.98
N ASP A 123 -1.27 -13.46 -14.92
CA ASP A 123 -1.04 -12.64 -16.12
C ASP A 123 0.42 -12.41 -16.42
N GLY A 124 0.69 -12.12 -17.69
CA GLY A 124 1.96 -11.58 -18.18
C GLY A 124 3.08 -12.61 -18.26
N LYS A 125 4.18 -12.19 -18.88
CA LYS A 125 5.41 -12.98 -18.93
C LYS A 125 6.24 -12.67 -17.68
N ARG A 126 6.42 -13.67 -16.84
CA ARG A 126 7.01 -13.55 -15.51
C ARG A 126 8.41 -14.13 -15.43
N ALA A 127 9.21 -13.62 -14.50
CA ALA A 127 10.55 -14.13 -14.26
C ALA A 127 10.46 -15.48 -13.52
N THR A 128 11.54 -16.26 -13.53
CA THR A 128 11.59 -17.50 -12.73
C THR A 128 11.51 -17.21 -11.23
N TRP A 129 12.13 -16.10 -10.81
CA TRP A 129 12.15 -15.65 -9.42
C TRP A 129 11.14 -14.52 -9.24
N GLU A 130 9.88 -14.87 -9.00
CA GLU A 130 8.79 -13.92 -8.74
C GLU A 130 8.80 -13.36 -7.32
N TYR A 131 8.04 -12.29 -7.08
CA TYR A 131 7.85 -11.79 -5.73
C TYR A 131 6.97 -12.73 -4.89
N PRO A 132 7.33 -12.98 -3.62
CA PRO A 132 6.48 -13.70 -2.68
C PRO A 132 5.22 -12.90 -2.33
N PHE A 133 4.03 -13.44 -2.60
CA PHE A 133 2.76 -12.70 -2.51
C PHE A 133 2.50 -12.10 -1.11
N ALA A 134 2.51 -12.89 -0.04
CA ALA A 134 2.22 -12.37 1.31
C ALA A 134 3.26 -11.34 1.77
N VAL A 135 4.55 -11.62 1.57
CA VAL A 135 5.64 -10.69 1.88
C VAL A 135 5.52 -9.39 1.07
N ALA A 136 5.15 -9.46 -0.21
CA ALA A 136 4.88 -8.27 -1.02
C ALA A 136 3.73 -7.44 -0.45
N GLY A 137 2.62 -8.09 -0.08
CA GLY A 137 1.49 -7.43 0.58
C GLY A 137 1.89 -6.70 1.88
N ILE A 138 2.76 -7.29 2.70
CA ILE A 138 3.26 -6.61 3.91
C ILE A 138 4.08 -5.38 3.54
N ASN A 139 4.96 -5.49 2.55
CA ASN A 139 5.80 -4.36 2.12
C ASN A 139 4.99 -3.22 1.48
N VAL A 140 3.91 -3.53 0.75
CA VAL A 140 2.97 -2.51 0.24
C VAL A 140 2.33 -1.74 1.40
N SER A 141 1.89 -2.43 2.44
CA SER A 141 1.33 -1.79 3.65
C SER A 141 2.35 -0.86 4.29
N PHE A 142 3.57 -1.35 4.50
CA PHE A 142 4.67 -0.58 5.10
C PHE A 142 5.04 0.64 4.25
N MET A 143 5.16 0.48 2.93
CA MET A 143 5.42 1.56 1.98
C MET A 143 4.35 2.66 2.08
N LEU A 144 3.07 2.29 2.12
CA LEU A 144 1.96 3.25 2.24
C LEU A 144 2.02 4.03 3.55
N ILE A 145 2.24 3.35 4.67
CA ILE A 145 2.36 3.98 6.00
C ILE A 145 3.45 5.04 6.01
N GLN A 146 4.63 4.71 5.46
CA GLN A 146 5.74 5.64 5.34
C GLN A 146 5.51 6.75 4.32
N MET A 147 4.88 6.43 3.18
CA MET A 147 4.58 7.40 2.12
C MET A 147 3.63 8.48 2.59
N LEU A 148 2.64 8.09 3.38
CA LEU A 148 1.56 8.95 3.86
C LEU A 148 1.86 9.59 5.23
N ASP A 149 3.02 9.30 5.84
CA ASP A 149 3.43 9.83 7.16
C ASP A 149 2.39 9.57 8.26
N LEU A 150 1.83 8.36 8.30
CA LEU A 150 0.71 8.04 9.19
C LEU A 150 1.12 7.86 10.66
N TYR A 151 2.41 7.71 10.97
CA TYR A 151 2.88 7.69 12.36
C TYR A 151 2.92 9.09 12.99
N SER A 152 2.94 10.15 12.19
CA SER A 152 2.82 11.52 12.71
C SER A 152 1.39 11.78 13.15
N ALA A 153 1.19 12.50 14.27
CA ALA A 153 -0.13 12.89 14.76
C ALA A 153 -1.02 13.52 13.66
N LYS A 154 -0.39 14.24 12.73
CA LYS A 154 -0.94 14.67 11.46
C LYS A 154 0.14 14.52 10.38
N PRO A 155 -0.17 13.96 9.20
CA PRO A 155 0.76 13.93 8.07
C PRO A 155 1.36 15.30 7.73
N LYS A 156 2.68 15.34 7.57
CA LYS A 156 3.47 16.56 7.30
C LYS A 156 3.93 16.66 5.85
N ASN A 157 3.49 15.74 5.00
CA ASN A 157 3.82 15.71 3.58
C ASN A 157 2.56 15.80 2.71
N LEU A 158 2.73 16.19 1.45
CA LEU A 158 1.61 16.41 0.53
C LEU A 158 0.80 15.13 0.25
N PRO A 159 1.41 13.95 -0.03
CA PRO A 159 0.66 12.72 -0.26
C PRO A 159 -0.23 12.34 0.92
N GLY A 160 0.30 12.41 2.15
CA GLY A 160 -0.44 12.15 3.37
C GLY A 160 -1.58 13.15 3.57
N PHE A 161 -1.33 14.44 3.34
CA PHE A 161 -2.39 15.44 3.41
C PHE A 161 -3.52 15.20 2.39
N ASN A 162 -3.20 14.88 1.14
CA ASN A 162 -4.20 14.58 0.14
C ASN A 162 -4.97 13.29 0.47
N PHE A 163 -4.29 12.28 1.00
CA PHE A 163 -4.93 11.06 1.49
C PHE A 163 -5.94 11.34 2.62
N LEU A 164 -5.69 12.29 3.52
CA LEU A 164 -6.67 12.65 4.57
C LEU A 164 -7.99 13.17 4.01
N LYS A 165 -7.99 13.77 2.81
CA LYS A 165 -9.25 14.16 2.13
C LYS A 165 -10.04 12.90 1.77
N LEU A 166 -9.37 11.91 1.19
CA LEU A 166 -9.99 10.62 0.82
C LEU A 166 -10.47 9.85 2.04
N LEU A 167 -9.68 9.84 3.12
CA LEU A 167 -10.06 9.23 4.39
C LEU A 167 -11.27 9.93 5.02
N GLY A 168 -11.40 11.24 4.83
CA GLY A 168 -12.57 12.02 5.25
C GLY A 168 -13.86 11.59 4.55
N GLU A 169 -13.77 11.15 3.29
CA GLU A 169 -14.91 10.64 2.50
C GLU A 169 -15.22 9.18 2.83
N ASP A 170 -14.21 8.30 2.85
CA ASP A 170 -14.38 6.86 3.07
C ASP A 170 -13.49 6.35 4.23
N GLU A 171 -14.10 5.71 5.24
CA GLU A 171 -13.34 5.14 6.35
C GLU A 171 -12.44 3.96 5.94
N ASN A 172 -12.76 3.30 4.82
CA ASN A 172 -11.97 2.21 4.26
C ASN A 172 -10.94 2.70 3.24
N ALA A 173 -10.74 4.02 3.08
CA ALA A 173 -9.86 4.58 2.05
C ALA A 173 -8.43 4.01 2.11
N PHE A 174 -7.90 3.74 3.31
CA PHE A 174 -6.57 3.12 3.45
C PHE A 174 -6.54 1.70 2.90
N ASP A 175 -7.53 0.87 3.27
CA ASP A 175 -7.61 -0.53 2.85
C ASP A 175 -7.90 -0.67 1.35
N VAL A 176 -8.68 0.26 0.77
CA VAL A 176 -8.87 0.35 -0.68
C VAL A 176 -7.58 0.81 -1.37
N LEU A 177 -6.89 1.84 -0.85
CA LEU A 177 -5.61 2.30 -1.39
C LEU A 177 -4.55 1.20 -1.36
N TYR A 178 -4.56 0.35 -0.33
CA TYR A 178 -3.72 -0.84 -0.26
C TYR A 178 -3.95 -1.80 -1.43
N CYS A 179 -5.21 -2.09 -1.76
CA CYS A 179 -5.55 -2.98 -2.87
C CYS A 179 -5.08 -2.38 -4.21
N ILE A 180 -5.31 -1.08 -4.41
CA ILE A 180 -4.84 -0.33 -5.59
C ILE A 180 -3.31 -0.40 -5.70
N ALA A 181 -2.61 -0.17 -4.58
CA ALA A 181 -1.16 -0.18 -4.55
C ALA A 181 -0.58 -1.56 -4.87
N PHE A 182 -1.23 -2.64 -4.42
CA PHE A 182 -0.77 -4.00 -4.71
C PHE A 182 -0.97 -4.37 -6.18
N GLU A 183 -2.12 -4.02 -6.76
CA GLU A 183 -2.35 -4.14 -8.21
C GLU A 183 -1.33 -3.32 -9.02
N MET A 184 -1.09 -2.07 -8.62
CA MET A 184 -0.11 -1.22 -9.27
C MET A 184 1.30 -1.80 -9.18
N MET A 185 1.67 -2.39 -8.04
CA MET A 185 2.95 -3.08 -7.86
C MET A 185 3.09 -4.25 -8.85
N ASP A 186 2.06 -5.10 -9.02
CA ASP A 186 2.11 -6.19 -9.98
C ASP A 186 2.17 -5.70 -11.43
N ALA A 187 1.40 -4.66 -11.76
CA ALA A 187 1.46 -4.04 -13.08
C ALA A 187 2.86 -3.49 -13.41
N GLN A 188 3.51 -2.85 -12.44
CA GLN A 188 4.88 -2.37 -12.60
C GLN A 188 5.90 -3.50 -12.65
N TRP A 189 5.71 -4.55 -11.85
CA TRP A 189 6.54 -5.76 -11.91
C TRP A 189 6.59 -6.34 -13.33
N LEU A 190 5.41 -6.48 -13.94
CA LEU A 190 5.27 -6.97 -15.31
C LEU A 190 5.87 -6.00 -16.34
N ALA A 191 5.59 -4.70 -16.22
CA ALA A 191 6.11 -3.68 -17.13
C ALA A 191 7.65 -3.57 -17.09
N MET A 192 8.25 -3.80 -15.92
CA MET A 192 9.70 -3.77 -15.72
C MET A 192 10.39 -5.10 -16.07
N HIS A 193 9.62 -6.16 -16.36
CA HIS A 193 10.12 -7.53 -16.45
C HIS A 193 10.97 -7.91 -15.23
N ALA A 194 10.50 -7.50 -14.04
CA ALA A 194 11.24 -7.60 -12.81
C ALA A 194 11.40 -9.05 -12.35
N SER A 195 12.50 -9.31 -11.65
CA SER A 195 12.68 -10.49 -10.82
C SER A 195 12.73 -10.08 -9.34
N TYR A 196 12.82 -11.07 -8.45
CA TYR A 196 13.02 -10.87 -7.02
C TYR A 196 14.13 -9.86 -6.68
N MET A 197 15.17 -9.76 -7.50
CA MET A 197 16.28 -8.83 -7.29
C MET A 197 15.87 -7.36 -7.45
N GLU A 198 14.84 -7.08 -8.25
CA GLU A 198 14.34 -5.72 -8.52
C GLU A 198 13.13 -5.34 -7.63
N PHE A 199 12.89 -6.09 -6.57
CA PHE A 199 11.70 -5.92 -5.74
C PHE A 199 11.58 -4.50 -5.13
N ASN A 200 12.69 -3.94 -4.66
CA ASN A 200 12.69 -2.60 -4.07
C ASN A 200 12.49 -1.51 -5.12
N GLU A 201 13.04 -1.70 -6.32
CA GLU A 201 12.89 -0.82 -7.47
C GLU A 201 11.41 -0.75 -7.89
N VAL A 202 10.71 -1.89 -7.94
CA VAL A 202 9.28 -1.95 -8.25
C VAL A 202 8.46 -1.24 -7.17
N LEU A 203 8.75 -1.47 -5.88
CA LEU A 203 8.06 -0.75 -4.80
C LEU A 203 8.29 0.77 -4.86
N GLN A 204 9.50 1.21 -5.20
CA GLN A 204 9.80 2.63 -5.31
C GLN A 204 9.10 3.27 -6.51
N ALA A 205 9.01 2.56 -7.64
CA ALA A 205 8.22 3.00 -8.77
C ALA A 205 6.72 3.05 -8.41
N THR A 206 6.22 2.12 -7.59
CA THR A 206 4.81 2.05 -7.16
C THR A 206 4.49 3.25 -6.28
N ARG A 207 5.34 3.50 -5.27
CA ARG A 207 5.28 4.69 -4.42
C ARG A 207 5.25 5.97 -5.26
N THR A 208 6.15 6.10 -6.23
CA THR A 208 6.26 7.30 -7.06
C THR A 208 4.99 7.54 -7.87
N GLN A 209 4.40 6.48 -8.43
CA GLN A 209 3.17 6.59 -9.20
C GLN A 209 1.96 6.94 -8.32
N LEU A 210 1.81 6.31 -7.14
CA LEU A 210 0.75 6.65 -6.18
C LEU A 210 0.84 8.10 -5.69
N GLN A 211 2.04 8.61 -5.42
CA GLN A 211 2.24 10.01 -5.04
C GLN A 211 1.75 10.98 -6.12
N ARG A 212 1.95 10.63 -7.41
CA ARG A 212 1.44 11.42 -8.53
C ARG A 212 -0.08 11.38 -8.60
N GLU A 213 -0.67 10.20 -8.51
CA GLU A 213 -2.13 10.04 -8.57
C GLU A 213 -2.84 10.75 -7.41
N LEU A 214 -2.31 10.65 -6.18
CA LEU A 214 -2.82 11.39 -5.02
C LEU A 214 -2.66 12.92 -5.15
N SER A 215 -1.87 13.40 -6.09
CA SER A 215 -1.65 14.84 -6.32
C SER A 215 -2.49 15.40 -7.47
N LEU A 216 -3.31 14.58 -8.13
CA LEU A 216 -4.23 15.03 -9.17
C LEU A 216 -5.34 15.91 -8.58
N ASP A 217 -5.68 16.99 -9.28
CA ASP A 217 -6.64 18.00 -8.79
C ASP A 217 -8.08 17.48 -8.76
N ASP A 218 -8.41 16.47 -9.58
CA ASP A 218 -9.74 15.86 -9.74
C ASP A 218 -9.96 14.61 -8.88
N VAL A 219 -8.99 14.26 -8.02
CA VAL A 219 -9.12 13.15 -7.08
C VAL A 219 -9.79 13.64 -5.79
N HIS A 220 -11.06 13.28 -5.63
CA HIS A 220 -11.87 13.64 -4.45
C HIS A 220 -12.30 12.43 -3.63
N ARG A 221 -12.42 11.26 -4.27
CA ARG A 221 -12.73 9.97 -3.65
C ARG A 221 -11.69 8.94 -4.07
N ILE A 222 -11.59 7.84 -3.32
CA ILE A 222 -10.62 6.79 -3.61
C ILE A 222 -10.82 6.14 -4.99
N GLN A 223 -12.08 6.12 -5.48
CA GLN A 223 -12.46 5.59 -6.79
C GLN A 223 -12.03 6.48 -7.95
N ASP A 224 -11.69 7.74 -7.68
CA ASP A 224 -11.27 8.70 -8.71
C ASP A 224 -9.79 8.51 -9.07
N LEU A 225 -9.02 7.71 -8.30
CA LEU A 225 -7.64 7.36 -8.64
C LEU A 225 -7.60 6.57 -9.95
N PRO A 226 -6.77 6.94 -10.95
CA PRO A 226 -6.65 6.20 -12.21
C PRO A 226 -6.39 4.70 -12.02
N ALA A 227 -5.55 4.34 -11.06
CA ALA A 227 -5.22 2.95 -10.75
C ALA A 227 -6.33 2.16 -10.06
N TYR A 228 -7.43 2.81 -9.63
CA TYR A 228 -8.60 2.11 -9.10
C TYR A 228 -9.16 1.08 -10.11
N ASN A 229 -9.04 1.38 -11.41
CA ASN A 229 -9.48 0.47 -12.47
C ASN A 229 -8.71 -0.86 -12.51
N LEU A 230 -7.50 -0.94 -11.95
CA LEU A 230 -6.71 -2.18 -11.91
C LEU A 230 -7.40 -3.28 -11.09
N LEU A 231 -8.23 -2.90 -10.11
CA LEU A 231 -8.96 -3.82 -9.23
C LEU A 231 -9.98 -4.70 -9.97
N TYR A 232 -10.38 -4.30 -11.17
CA TYR A 232 -11.45 -4.93 -11.96
C TYR A 232 -10.98 -5.48 -13.31
N GLN A 233 -9.67 -5.56 -13.53
CA GLN A 233 -9.09 -6.19 -14.72
C GLN A 233 -9.35 -7.70 -14.79
#